data_AF-A0AB34YZF1-F1
#
_entry.id   AF-A0AB34YZF1-F1
#
_cell.length_a   1.000
_cell.length_b   1.000
_cell.length_c   1.000
_cell.angle_alpha   90.00
_cell.angle_beta   90.00
_cell.angle_gamma   90.00
#
_symmetry.space_group_name_H-M   'P 1'
#
loop_
_entity.id
_entity.type
_entity.pdbx_description
1 polymer ?
#
loop_
_entity_poly.entity_id
_entity_poly.type
_entity_poly.pdbx_seq_one_letter_code
_entity_poly.pdbx_strand_id
1 'polypeptide(L)'
;LIRVVEQKPITEIDDQTLVLADVGRKAIAQVETVARRLLTDKMDEEKAATLAAQLATGTWTHDYPISAEEAREMGLPVRTDMPEEILELMTLYPQPVRRLGGGVEYLPEPRHREARRATTSR
;
A
#
# COMPACT_ATOMS: atom_id res chain seq x y z
N LEU A 1 5.74 3.61 -15.95
CA LEU A 1 6.54 2.63 -16.73
C LEU A 1 5.71 1.96 -17.82
N ILE A 2 4.61 1.26 -17.49
CA ILE A 2 3.77 0.59 -18.51
C ILE A 2 3.28 1.55 -19.60
N ARG A 3 2.68 2.68 -19.23
CA ARG A 3 2.24 3.72 -20.19
C ARG A 3 3.35 4.29 -21.07
N VAL A 4 4.61 4.30 -20.59
CA VAL A 4 5.75 4.83 -21.37
C VAL A 4 5.99 3.93 -22.60
N VAL A 5 5.86 2.62 -22.42
CA VAL A 5 6.02 1.63 -23.50
C VAL A 5 4.88 1.70 -24.52
N GLU A 6 3.71 2.21 -24.14
CA GLU A 6 2.56 2.39 -25.03
C GLU A 6 2.64 3.69 -25.85
N GLN A 7 3.32 4.71 -25.32
CA GLN A 7 3.24 6.07 -25.85
C GLN A 7 4.50 6.52 -26.58
N LYS A 8 5.66 5.93 -26.29
CA LYS A 8 6.94 6.28 -26.93
C LYS A 8 7.33 5.22 -27.97
N PRO A 9 8.01 5.61 -29.06
CA PRO A 9 8.61 4.63 -29.96
C PRO A 9 9.67 3.81 -29.21
N ILE A 10 9.72 2.50 -29.46
CA ILE A 10 10.58 1.56 -28.73
C ILE A 10 12.07 1.94 -28.78
N THR A 11 12.51 2.57 -29.86
CA THR A 11 13.89 3.04 -30.05
C THR A 11 14.29 4.17 -29.10
N GLU A 12 13.34 4.83 -28.44
CA GLU A 12 13.57 5.90 -27.46
C GLU A 12 13.35 5.45 -26.01
N ILE A 13 13.24 4.13 -25.78
CA ILE A 13 13.00 3.54 -24.47
C ILE A 13 14.21 2.71 -24.08
N ASP A 14 14.73 2.97 -22.89
CA ASP A 14 15.81 2.18 -22.31
C ASP A 14 15.37 0.74 -21.97
N ASP A 15 16.26 -0.23 -22.16
CA ASP A 15 15.98 -1.66 -21.94
C ASP A 15 15.50 -1.95 -20.52
N GLN A 16 16.04 -1.27 -19.50
CA GLN A 16 15.58 -1.43 -18.11
C GLN A 16 14.12 -1.02 -17.96
N THR A 17 13.68 0.01 -18.69
CA THR A 17 12.27 0.44 -18.69
C THR A 17 11.37 -0.62 -19.32
N LEU A 18 11.81 -1.30 -20.38
CA LEU A 18 11.08 -2.40 -21.00
C LEU A 18 10.92 -3.59 -20.03
N VAL A 19 12.00 -3.97 -19.35
CA VAL A 19 11.99 -5.03 -18.33
C VAL A 19 11.04 -4.67 -17.18
N LEU A 20 11.14 -3.46 -16.64
CA LEU A 20 10.28 -3.03 -15.54
C LEU A 20 8.81 -2.89 -15.97
N ALA A 21 8.53 -2.53 -17.22
CA ALA A 21 7.17 -2.53 -17.74
C ALA A 21 6.58 -3.94 -17.82
N ASP A 22 7.36 -4.94 -18.25
CA ASP A 22 6.96 -6.35 -18.24
C ASP A 22 6.70 -6.86 -16.81
N VAL A 23 7.62 -6.59 -15.89
CA VAL A 23 7.44 -6.90 -14.46
C VAL A 23 6.19 -6.22 -13.92
N GLY A 24 5.96 -4.96 -14.26
CA GLY A 24 4.77 -4.22 -13.87
C GLY A 24 3.47 -4.86 -14.37
N ARG A 25 3.40 -5.29 -15.63
CA ARG A 25 2.22 -5.98 -16.18
C ARG A 25 1.94 -7.28 -15.44
N LYS A 26 2.97 -8.08 -15.16
CA LYS A 26 2.85 -9.32 -14.38
C LYS A 26 2.38 -9.06 -12.96
N ALA A 27 2.92 -8.01 -12.31
CA ALA A 27 2.52 -7.62 -10.97
C ALA A 27 1.03 -7.22 -10.92
N ILE A 28 0.55 -6.41 -11.87
CA ILE A 28 -0.87 -6.04 -11.96
C ILE A 28 -1.74 -7.29 -12.11
N ALA A 29 -1.40 -8.20 -13.04
CA ALA A 29 -2.18 -9.43 -13.24
C ALA A 29 -2.21 -10.32 -11.99
N GLN A 30 -1.10 -10.40 -11.24
CA GLN A 30 -1.03 -11.14 -9.98
C GLN A 30 -1.91 -10.49 -8.90
N VAL A 31 -1.84 -9.18 -8.73
CA VAL A 31 -2.65 -8.44 -7.75
C VAL A 31 -4.13 -8.56 -8.08
N GLU A 32 -4.52 -8.41 -9.36
CA GLU A 32 -5.90 -8.55 -9.82
C GLU A 32 -6.43 -9.96 -9.53
N THR A 33 -5.64 -11.01 -9.80
CA THR A 33 -6.03 -12.40 -9.53
C THR A 33 -6.30 -12.62 -8.04
N VAL A 34 -5.42 -12.10 -7.17
CA VAL A 34 -5.57 -12.22 -5.72
C VAL A 34 -6.78 -11.42 -5.23
N ALA A 35 -6.93 -10.17 -5.68
CA ALA A 35 -8.06 -9.32 -5.32
C ALA A 35 -9.39 -9.95 -5.74
N ARG A 36 -9.51 -10.45 -6.97
CA ARG A 36 -10.72 -11.13 -7.46
C ARG A 36 -11.06 -12.33 -6.59
N ARG A 37 -10.07 -13.16 -6.24
CA ARG A 37 -10.29 -14.33 -5.37
C ARG A 37 -10.83 -13.93 -4.01
N LEU A 38 -10.30 -12.86 -3.39
CA LEU A 38 -10.77 -12.38 -2.09
C LEU A 38 -12.18 -11.77 -2.16
N LEU A 39 -12.50 -11.10 -3.28
CA LEU A 39 -13.78 -10.41 -3.46
C LEU A 39 -14.93 -11.37 -3.84
N THR A 40 -14.65 -12.45 -4.58
CA THR A 40 -15.68 -13.39 -5.05
C THR A 40 -16.40 -14.10 -3.88
N ASP A 41 -15.77 -14.21 -2.71
CA ASP A 41 -16.40 -14.75 -1.49
C ASP A 41 -17.42 -13.78 -0.86
N LYS A 42 -17.45 -12.51 -1.30
CA LYS A 42 -18.20 -11.42 -0.66
C LYS A 42 -19.18 -10.70 -1.59
N MET A 43 -19.06 -10.88 -2.90
CA MET A 43 -19.91 -10.24 -3.91
C MET A 43 -19.97 -11.07 -5.20
N ASP A 44 -20.87 -10.69 -6.09
CA ASP A 44 -21.03 -11.33 -7.41
C ASP A 44 -19.70 -11.36 -8.19
N GLU A 45 -19.43 -12.46 -8.90
CA GLU A 45 -18.16 -12.68 -9.59
C GLU A 45 -17.83 -11.57 -10.61
N GLU A 46 -18.81 -11.06 -11.33
CA GLU A 46 -18.63 -9.98 -12.31
C GLU A 46 -18.24 -8.65 -11.64
N LYS A 47 -18.88 -8.33 -10.50
CA LYS A 47 -18.53 -7.16 -9.68
C LYS A 47 -17.14 -7.33 -9.06
N ALA A 48 -16.83 -8.53 -8.56
CA ALA A 48 -15.52 -8.86 -8.01
C ALA A 48 -14.41 -8.68 -9.06
N ALA A 49 -14.63 -9.15 -10.30
CA ALA A 49 -13.67 -8.97 -11.39
C ALA A 49 -13.45 -7.49 -11.73
N THR A 50 -14.55 -6.72 -11.85
CA THR A 50 -14.48 -5.28 -12.16
C THR A 50 -13.74 -4.50 -11.07
N LEU A 51 -14.08 -4.74 -9.80
CA LEU A 51 -13.45 -4.06 -8.67
C LEU A 51 -11.98 -4.50 -8.50
N ALA A 52 -11.66 -5.78 -8.70
CA ALA A 52 -10.29 -6.27 -8.65
C ALA A 52 -9.40 -5.57 -9.70
N ALA A 53 -9.88 -5.42 -10.93
CA ALA A 53 -9.16 -4.69 -11.96
C ALA A 53 -8.95 -3.22 -11.58
N GLN A 54 -9.97 -2.57 -11.00
CA GLN A 54 -9.86 -1.18 -10.56
C GLN A 54 -8.82 -0.99 -9.44
N LEU A 55 -8.79 -1.90 -8.47
CA LEU A 55 -7.85 -1.89 -7.32
C LEU A 55 -6.42 -2.27 -7.70
N ALA A 56 -6.22 -3.14 -8.70
CA ALA A 56 -4.90 -3.62 -9.10
C ALA A 56 -4.18 -2.70 -10.10
N THR A 57 -4.93 -1.83 -10.78
CA THR A 57 -4.41 -0.94 -11.82
C THR A 57 -4.10 0.45 -11.28
N GLY A 58 -3.55 1.32 -12.12
CA GLY A 58 -3.16 2.68 -11.76
C GLY A 58 -4.33 3.67 -11.59
N THR A 59 -5.49 3.22 -11.11
CA THR A 59 -6.62 4.11 -10.76
C THR A 59 -6.25 5.01 -9.59
N TRP A 60 -5.55 4.44 -8.61
CA TRP A 60 -5.02 5.13 -7.44
C TRP A 60 -3.53 4.88 -7.27
N THR A 61 -2.87 5.78 -6.56
CA THR A 61 -1.52 5.55 -6.03
C THR A 61 -1.60 4.69 -4.77
N HIS A 62 -0.50 3.99 -4.44
CA HIS A 62 -0.45 3.05 -3.30
C HIS A 62 -0.74 3.67 -1.92
N ASP A 63 -0.68 4.99 -1.82
CA ASP A 63 -0.85 5.81 -0.62
C ASP A 63 -2.22 6.52 -0.58
N TYR A 64 -3.06 6.36 -1.60
CA TYR A 64 -4.40 6.92 -1.59
C TYR A 64 -5.28 6.20 -0.56
N PRO A 65 -5.78 6.90 0.47
CA PRO A 65 -6.67 6.27 1.44
C PRO A 65 -8.08 6.13 0.86
N ILE A 66 -8.59 4.90 0.82
CA ILE A 66 -9.99 4.64 0.47
C ILE A 66 -10.84 4.84 1.74
N SER A 67 -11.72 5.83 1.72
CA SER A 67 -12.64 6.11 2.82
C SER A 67 -13.74 5.05 2.93
N ALA A 68 -14.41 4.99 4.08
CA ALA A 68 -15.53 4.06 4.29
C ALA A 68 -16.71 4.35 3.34
N GLU A 69 -16.90 5.60 2.93
CA GLU A 69 -17.92 6.00 1.97
C GLU A 69 -17.58 5.49 0.57
N GLU A 70 -16.37 5.80 0.06
CA GLU A 70 -15.89 5.31 -1.24
C GLU A 70 -15.91 3.78 -1.32
N ALA A 71 -15.49 3.09 -0.25
CA ALA A 71 -15.53 1.63 -0.21
C ALA A 71 -16.96 1.08 -0.32
N ARG A 72 -17.97 1.76 0.26
CA ARG A 72 -19.39 1.38 0.08
C ARG A 72 -19.86 1.63 -1.34
N GLU A 73 -19.46 2.73 -1.96
CA GLU A 73 -19.77 3.03 -3.37
C GLU A 73 -19.18 1.99 -4.33
N MET A 74 -18.00 1.44 -3.98
CA MET A 74 -17.39 0.30 -4.68
C MET A 74 -18.15 -1.03 -4.47
N GLY A 75 -19.18 -1.05 -3.63
CA GLY A 75 -19.98 -2.25 -3.33
C GLY A 75 -19.35 -3.18 -2.29
N LEU A 76 -18.33 -2.73 -1.54
CA LEU A 76 -17.75 -3.52 -0.46
C LEU A 76 -18.68 -3.57 0.76
N PRO A 77 -18.75 -4.70 1.48
CA PRO A 77 -19.54 -4.83 2.70
C PRO A 77 -18.85 -4.14 3.88
N VAL A 78 -18.97 -2.81 3.97
CA VAL A 78 -18.27 -1.97 4.95
C VAL A 78 -19.16 -1.62 6.13
N ARG A 79 -18.74 -2.00 7.34
CA ARG A 79 -19.37 -1.59 8.61
C ARG A 79 -18.38 -0.75 9.43
N THR A 80 -18.87 0.38 9.94
CA THR A 80 -18.08 1.31 10.77
C THR A 80 -18.43 1.23 12.26
N ASP A 81 -19.37 0.36 12.63
CA ASP A 81 -19.77 0.14 14.02
C ASP A 81 -18.62 -0.48 14.81
N MET A 82 -18.25 0.17 15.91
CA MET A 82 -17.23 -0.29 16.85
C MET A 82 -17.92 -0.83 18.11
N PRO A 83 -17.79 -2.12 18.44
CA PRO A 83 -18.35 -2.67 19.67
C PRO A 83 -17.74 -2.00 20.91
N GLU A 84 -18.54 -1.84 21.96
CA GLU A 84 -18.14 -1.15 23.18
C GLU A 84 -16.96 -1.88 23.85
N GLU A 85 -16.93 -3.21 23.80
CA GLU A 85 -15.87 -4.05 24.37
C GLU A 85 -14.50 -3.78 23.72
N ILE A 86 -14.49 -3.38 22.44
CA ILE A 86 -13.25 -3.00 21.74
C ILE A 86 -12.76 -1.64 22.23
N LEU A 87 -13.67 -0.69 22.47
CA LEU A 87 -13.32 0.62 23.03
C LEU A 87 -12.80 0.48 24.47
N GLU A 88 -13.45 -0.36 25.27
CA GLU A 88 -13.00 -0.71 26.63
C GLU A 88 -11.60 -1.32 26.60
N LEU A 89 -11.34 -2.27 25.70
CA LEU A 89 -10.00 -2.85 25.52
C LEU A 89 -8.95 -1.78 25.18
N MET A 90 -9.28 -0.82 24.31
CA MET A 90 -8.35 0.26 23.95
C MET A 90 -7.99 1.15 25.15
N THR A 91 -8.86 1.29 26.15
CA THR A 91 -8.55 2.04 27.37
C THR A 91 -7.42 1.42 28.20
N LEU A 92 -7.21 0.10 28.08
CA LEU A 92 -6.14 -0.62 28.78
C LEU A 92 -4.75 -0.36 28.17
N TYR A 93 -4.69 0.16 26.95
CA TYR A 93 -3.46 0.45 26.22
C TYR A 93 -3.39 1.94 25.83
N PRO A 94 -3.30 2.86 26.82
CA PRO A 94 -3.21 4.28 26.51
C PRO A 94 -1.97 4.55 25.68
N GLN A 95 -2.15 5.13 24.49
CA GLN A 95 -1.04 5.52 23.64
C GLN A 95 -0.16 6.51 24.42
N PRO A 96 1.16 6.27 24.54
CA PRO A 96 2.03 7.16 25.29
C PRO A 96 1.94 8.58 24.72
N VAL A 97 1.46 9.51 25.54
CA VAL A 97 1.18 10.91 25.19
C VAL A 97 2.42 11.72 24.80
N ARG A 98 3.62 11.10 24.87
CA ARG A 98 4.83 11.69 24.33
C ARG A 98 4.74 11.66 22.80
N ARG A 99 4.26 12.78 22.27
CA ARG A 99 4.62 13.27 20.95
C ARG A 99 6.14 13.45 20.87
N LEU A 100 6.91 12.36 20.72
CA LEU A 100 8.07 12.47 19.85
C LEU A 100 7.46 12.71 18.47
N GLY A 101 7.76 13.85 17.84
CA GLY A 101 7.33 14.13 16.47
C GLY A 101 7.57 12.90 15.61
N GLY A 102 6.48 12.32 15.11
CA GLY A 102 6.45 10.93 14.66
C GLY A 102 5.66 10.76 13.38
N GLY A 103 5.91 11.63 12.40
CA GLY A 103 5.98 11.11 11.04
C GLY A 103 7.17 10.17 10.98
N VAL A 104 7.07 9.10 10.20
CA VAL A 104 8.25 8.29 9.86
C VAL A 104 9.14 9.18 9.00
N GLU A 105 10.12 9.84 9.62
CA GLU A 105 11.18 10.52 8.86
C GLU A 105 12.11 9.45 8.30
N TYR A 106 11.93 9.13 7.01
CA TYR A 106 12.87 8.30 6.27
C TYR A 106 14.16 9.10 6.10
N LEU A 107 15.11 8.88 7.02
CA LEU A 107 16.46 9.36 6.83
C LEU A 107 17.09 8.59 5.65
N PRO A 108 17.71 9.29 4.69
CA PRO A 108 18.27 8.66 3.49
C PRO A 108 19.44 7.69 3.80
N GLU A 109 19.99 7.73 5.01
CA GLU A 109 21.11 6.87 5.40
C GLU A 109 20.78 6.00 6.62
N PRO A 110 21.16 4.70 6.61
CA PRO A 110 21.06 3.84 7.78
C PRO A 110 21.87 4.40 8.95
N ARG A 111 21.27 4.49 10.14
CA ARG A 111 21.98 4.91 11.35
C ARG A 111 23.05 3.88 11.73
N HIS A 112 24.31 4.22 11.54
CA HIS A 112 25.43 3.47 12.10
C HIS A 112 25.62 3.85 13.57
N ARG A 113 25.59 2.85 14.47
CA ARG A 113 25.88 3.03 15.88
C ARG A 113 27.37 3.33 16.04
N GLU A 114 27.74 4.58 16.32
CA GLU A 114 29.13 4.91 16.66
C GLU A 114 29.55 4.11 17.91
N ALA A 115 30.59 3.29 17.74
CA ALA A 115 31.24 2.61 18.84
C ALA A 115 31.88 3.66 19.74
N ARG A 116 31.44 3.70 21.01
CA ARG A 116 31.96 4.61 22.04
C ARG A 116 33.49 4.49 22.08
N ARG A 117 34.21 5.55 21.70
CA ARG A 117 35.66 5.64 21.91
C ARG A 117 35.93 5.59 23.41
N ALA A 118 36.62 4.54 23.84
CA ALA A 118 37.15 4.44 25.20
C ALA A 118 38.15 5.57 25.43
N THR A 119 37.90 6.41 26.43
CA THR A 119 38.82 7.46 26.86
C THR A 119 39.95 6.81 27.64
N THR A 120 41.15 6.74 27.07
CA THR A 120 42.37 6.40 27.80
C THR A 120 42.80 7.62 28.62
N SER A 121 42.73 7.54 29.96
CA SER A 121 43.41 8.48 30.85
C SER A 121 44.87 8.05 31.01
N ARG A 122 45.78 9.03 30.92
CA ARG A 122 47.14 8.93 31.48
C ARG A 122 47.09 8.94 33.00
#